data_AF-A0A7C8M7L8-F1
#
_entry.id   AF-A0A7C8M7L8-F1
#
_cell.length_a   1.000
_cell.length_b   1.000
_cell.length_c   1.000
_cell.angle_alpha   90.00
_cell.angle_beta   90.00
_cell.angle_gamma   90.00
#
_symmetry.space_group_name_H-M   'P 1'
#
loop_
_entity.id
_entity.type
_entity.pdbx_description
1 polymer ?
#
loop_
_entity_poly.entity_id
_entity_poly.type
_entity_poly.pdbx_seq_one_letter_code
_entity_poly.pdbx_strand_id
1 'polypeptide(L)'
;MAVHLFTFLVLSALGSCAQPSAPSPIAAPLRELPWAQLNFLHTTDIHGWWGGHLQEPSYSADWGDYVSFAKHLRDRADAEGTDLLLVDTGDRIEGNAIYDSSKPRGKFTYEIAKEQSIDLICSGNHELYKKTSSEGEFYHTVPDFKGNYLASNLDIYNPETGDLVPLAPRFKKFTTKNQGIRILAFGFIFDFTGNAKNTVIQKVEDTVKEEWFKEAIRDKDVDLIVVFGHVDIRSSEYATVFSTIRSVQWDTPIQFFGGHTHIRDYKVFDDKSVAFESGRYMETLGFMSIGGLRTGGTKDVAAVPQESSLTFSRRYLDNNLYSLHHHSNKDAKTFPTEHGRIVSNQIGDARKSLGLGERYGCAPHDFWVSQRPYPHTESIFSLLEEQILPQSVEKSKHVPTSGKALIITNTGGIRFDIFKGPFTKDTTFLVSPFTSSIRYIKNVPYKAASKVLRLLNSEGPIVDMMAEQNVYIQPPEQIAAQTRPEMLISSRVANYISHLSQEQSPISMENEPLFPGYTTNDDAGEDGDDTLHSPIRFYAVPNCIQASVGFEPEEEEPGIVDLMYNEFVQKWVLLALEYLGEEYSEADTKPYLDGKSFTDIMTDWVKDHWNTNEEICL
;
A
#
# COMPACT_ATOMS: atom_id res chain seq x y z
N MET A 1 45.91 31.13 30.14
CA MET A 1 45.46 31.00 28.74
C MET A 1 44.62 29.75 28.67
N ALA A 2 43.39 29.89 28.19
CA ALA A 2 42.28 28.98 28.45
C ALA A 2 42.41 27.65 27.70
N VAL A 3 42.14 26.57 28.43
CA VAL A 3 41.88 25.23 27.90
C VAL A 3 40.40 25.18 27.54
N HIS A 4 40.07 25.06 26.25
CA HIS A 4 38.69 24.82 25.82
C HIS A 4 38.38 23.34 25.95
N LEU A 5 37.64 23.00 27.01
CA LEU A 5 36.90 21.75 27.15
C LEU A 5 35.81 21.73 26.07
N PHE A 6 35.90 20.80 25.12
CA PHE A 6 34.75 20.38 24.33
C PHE A 6 33.86 19.52 25.22
N THR A 7 32.78 20.10 25.71
CA THR A 7 31.72 19.38 26.41
C THR A 7 30.96 18.56 25.36
N PHE A 8 31.25 17.27 25.27
CA PHE A 8 30.33 16.31 24.66
C PHE A 8 29.07 16.29 25.54
N LEU A 9 28.03 16.99 25.10
CA LEU A 9 26.67 16.76 25.60
C LEU A 9 26.24 15.39 25.09
N VAL A 10 26.53 14.36 25.88
CA VAL A 10 25.78 13.11 25.81
C VAL A 10 24.36 13.46 26.24
N LEU A 11 23.52 13.83 25.28
CA LEU A 11 22.08 13.77 25.44
C LEU A 11 21.76 12.31 25.76
N SER A 12 21.52 12.06 27.04
CA SER A 12 20.93 10.83 27.54
C SER A 12 19.78 10.44 26.63
N ALA A 13 19.92 9.28 25.98
CA ALA A 13 18.90 8.63 25.17
C ALA A 13 17.67 8.29 26.04
N LEU A 14 16.86 9.29 26.32
CA LEU A 14 15.45 9.09 26.59
C LEU A 14 14.89 8.64 25.24
N GLY A 15 14.59 7.34 25.11
CA GLY A 15 14.18 6.71 23.85
C GLY A 15 13.20 7.60 23.08
N SER A 16 13.62 8.05 21.90
CA SER A 16 12.82 8.91 21.04
C SER A 16 11.61 8.15 20.52
N CYS A 17 10.45 8.83 20.49
CA CYS A 17 9.35 8.47 19.62
C CYS A 17 9.73 8.82 18.16
N ALA A 18 9.21 8.04 17.21
CA ALA A 18 9.68 7.93 15.83
C ALA A 18 11.14 7.45 15.68
N GLN A 19 11.49 7.01 14.47
CA GLN A 19 12.86 6.61 14.15
C GLN A 19 13.81 7.81 14.23
N PRO A 20 15.05 7.66 14.75
CA PRO A 20 15.96 8.80 14.96
C PRO A 20 16.32 9.59 13.70
N SER A 21 16.24 8.97 12.52
CA SER A 21 16.48 9.62 11.22
C SER A 21 15.22 10.22 10.60
N ALA A 22 14.05 10.03 11.19
CA ALA A 22 12.81 10.58 10.67
C ALA A 22 12.77 12.10 10.85
N PRO A 23 12.31 12.85 9.85
CA PRO A 23 12.16 14.29 9.96
C PRO A 23 11.09 14.67 10.99
N SER A 24 11.23 15.85 11.60
CA SER A 24 10.19 16.38 12.48
C SER A 24 8.96 16.80 11.66
N PRO A 25 7.74 16.53 12.16
CA PRO A 25 6.51 16.89 11.45
C PRO A 25 6.36 18.39 11.28
N ILE A 26 5.68 18.78 10.21
CA ILE A 26 5.33 20.17 9.92
C ILE A 26 3.94 20.44 10.53
N ALA A 27 3.85 21.47 11.37
CA ALA A 27 2.57 21.86 11.94
C ALA A 27 1.66 22.46 10.85
N ALA A 28 0.39 22.06 10.85
CA ALA A 28 -0.66 22.63 10.02
C ALA A 28 -2.00 22.57 10.76
N PRO A 29 -3.00 23.36 10.35
CA PRO A 29 -4.33 23.27 10.96
C PRO A 29 -4.89 21.84 10.87
N LEU A 30 -5.38 21.33 11.99
CA LEU A 30 -6.01 20.01 12.12
C LEU A 30 -7.51 20.18 12.34
N ARG A 31 -8.33 19.29 11.77
CA ARG A 31 -9.74 19.13 12.17
C ARG A 31 -9.88 17.92 13.09
N GLU A 32 -10.73 18.05 14.09
CA GLU A 32 -10.94 17.08 15.17
C GLU A 32 -11.40 15.70 14.70
N LEU A 33 -11.11 14.67 15.52
CA LEU A 33 -11.74 13.36 15.34
C LEU A 33 -13.24 13.45 15.59
N PRO A 34 -14.08 12.94 14.68
CA PRO A 34 -15.51 12.86 14.91
C PRO A 34 -15.84 11.69 15.85
N TRP A 35 -15.45 11.78 17.12
CA TRP A 35 -15.60 10.72 18.12
C TRP A 35 -17.08 10.43 18.43
N ALA A 36 -17.46 9.15 18.46
CA ALA A 36 -18.83 8.72 18.71
C ALA A 36 -18.92 7.45 19.58
N GLN A 37 -20.07 6.77 19.51
CA GLN A 37 -20.43 5.61 20.32
C GLN A 37 -19.53 4.39 20.07
N LEU A 38 -19.32 4.06 18.79
CA LEU A 38 -18.37 3.04 18.35
C LEU A 38 -17.38 3.69 17.38
N ASN A 39 -16.09 3.51 17.66
CA ASN A 39 -14.99 4.11 16.91
C ASN A 39 -14.11 3.00 16.31
N PHE A 40 -13.43 3.33 15.23
CA PHE A 40 -12.51 2.45 14.53
C PHE A 40 -11.21 3.19 14.22
N LEU A 41 -10.09 2.50 14.43
CA LEU A 41 -8.83 2.82 13.75
C LEU A 41 -8.61 1.76 12.67
N HIS A 42 -8.25 2.20 11.47
CA HIS A 42 -8.10 1.35 10.30
C HIS A 42 -6.75 1.58 9.63
N THR A 43 -6.03 0.49 9.39
CA THR A 43 -4.82 0.44 8.58
C THR A 43 -5.01 -0.50 7.40
N THR A 44 -4.32 -0.21 6.30
CA THR A 44 -4.28 -1.07 5.12
C THR A 44 -3.01 -0.77 4.34
N ASP A 45 -2.59 -1.70 3.48
CA ASP A 45 -1.50 -1.49 2.53
C ASP A 45 -0.22 -0.97 3.20
N ILE A 46 0.12 -1.51 4.38
CA ILE A 46 1.28 -1.07 5.19
C ILE A 46 2.59 -1.33 4.46
N HIS A 47 2.69 -2.41 3.70
CA HIS A 47 3.84 -2.80 2.87
C HIS A 47 5.21 -2.71 3.58
N GLY A 48 5.23 -3.01 4.87
CA GLY A 48 6.43 -3.07 5.67
C GLY A 48 6.97 -1.73 6.17
N TRP A 49 6.23 -0.62 6.03
CA TRP A 49 6.60 0.72 6.48
C TRP A 49 6.57 0.91 8.01
N TRP A 50 7.09 -0.08 8.75
CA TRP A 50 7.08 -0.13 10.21
C TRP A 50 7.83 1.03 10.85
N GLY A 51 8.85 1.58 10.18
CA GLY A 51 9.68 2.68 10.67
C GLY A 51 9.12 4.08 10.41
N GLY A 52 7.94 4.18 9.81
CA GLY A 52 7.47 5.45 9.25
C GLY A 52 8.35 5.93 8.09
N HIS A 53 8.05 7.12 7.60
CA HIS A 53 8.80 7.75 6.51
C HIS A 53 10.00 8.52 7.03
N LEU A 54 11.15 8.27 6.41
CA LEU A 54 12.42 8.89 6.83
C LEU A 54 12.82 10.09 5.99
N GLN A 55 12.03 10.41 4.97
CA GLN A 55 12.25 11.54 4.08
C GLN A 55 11.01 12.44 3.98
N GLU A 56 9.85 11.99 4.50
CA GLU A 56 8.59 12.74 4.46
C GLU A 56 8.09 13.08 5.88
N PRO A 57 8.14 14.37 6.28
CA PRO A 57 7.67 14.84 7.59
C PRO A 57 6.22 14.48 7.93
N SER A 58 5.35 14.43 6.93
CA SER A 58 3.92 14.19 7.09
C SER A 58 3.61 12.78 7.59
N TYR A 59 4.54 11.84 7.41
CA TYR A 59 4.31 10.41 7.65
C TYR A 59 5.41 9.78 8.53
N SER A 60 6.03 10.61 9.38
CA SER A 60 7.26 10.29 10.10
C SER A 60 7.09 9.36 11.31
N ALA A 61 5.84 9.10 11.76
CA ALA A 61 5.60 8.27 12.94
C ALA A 61 5.76 6.78 12.63
N ASP A 62 6.39 6.04 13.54
CA ASP A 62 6.63 4.61 13.38
C ASP A 62 5.54 3.75 14.02
N TRP A 63 5.63 2.42 13.85
CA TRP A 63 4.63 1.48 14.39
C TRP A 63 4.54 1.54 15.93
N GLY A 64 5.62 1.88 16.63
CA GLY A 64 5.61 2.08 18.09
C GLY A 64 4.86 3.34 18.52
N ASP A 65 4.89 4.38 17.69
CA ASP A 65 4.06 5.57 17.87
C ASP A 65 2.58 5.25 17.66
N TYR A 66 2.24 4.45 16.63
CA TYR A 66 0.88 3.97 16.42
C TYR A 66 0.37 3.11 17.58
N VAL A 67 1.23 2.24 18.13
CA VAL A 67 0.95 1.46 19.34
C VAL A 67 0.62 2.37 20.53
N SER A 68 1.40 3.44 20.73
CA SER A 68 1.12 4.43 21.79
C SER A 68 -0.19 5.18 21.54
N PHE A 69 -0.44 5.61 20.30
CA PHE A 69 -1.65 6.33 19.90
C PHE A 69 -2.91 5.50 20.14
N ALA A 70 -2.93 4.27 19.64
CA ALA A 70 -4.05 3.34 19.83
C ALA A 70 -4.31 3.06 21.32
N LYS A 71 -3.26 2.95 22.13
CA LYS A 71 -3.41 2.82 23.58
C LYS A 71 -4.13 4.02 24.19
N HIS A 72 -3.74 5.25 23.86
CA HIS A 72 -4.39 6.44 24.42
C HIS A 72 -5.84 6.56 23.99
N LEU A 73 -6.16 6.23 22.74
CA LEU A 73 -7.54 6.25 22.26
C LEU A 73 -8.39 5.13 22.89
N ARG A 74 -7.82 3.95 23.16
CA ARG A 74 -8.50 2.91 23.96
C ARG A 74 -8.74 3.35 25.39
N ASP A 75 -7.76 3.97 26.04
CA ASP A 75 -7.91 4.51 27.40
C ASP A 75 -9.02 5.59 27.43
N ARG A 76 -9.11 6.43 26.39
CA ARG A 76 -10.22 7.39 26.21
C ARG A 76 -11.56 6.70 26.05
N ALA A 77 -11.65 5.68 25.19
CA ALA A 77 -12.88 4.92 24.97
C ALA A 77 -13.38 4.28 26.27
N ASP A 78 -12.49 3.65 27.03
CA ASP A 78 -12.80 3.08 28.34
C ASP A 78 -13.27 4.14 29.34
N ALA A 79 -12.64 5.32 29.37
CA ALA A 79 -13.01 6.40 30.29
C ALA A 79 -14.37 7.05 29.95
N GLU A 80 -14.68 7.16 28.65
CA GLU A 80 -15.94 7.73 28.15
C GLU A 80 -17.06 6.70 28.01
N GLY A 81 -16.75 5.41 28.22
CA GLY A 81 -17.68 4.30 28.04
C GLY A 81 -18.03 4.02 26.58
N THR A 82 -17.28 4.54 25.61
CA THR A 82 -17.43 4.22 24.17
C THR A 82 -16.55 3.03 23.80
N ASP A 83 -16.70 2.49 22.59
CA ASP A 83 -15.82 1.41 22.11
C ASP A 83 -14.87 1.91 21.02
N LEU A 84 -13.69 1.28 20.95
CA LEU A 84 -12.71 1.46 19.88
C LEU A 84 -12.24 0.09 19.39
N LEU A 85 -12.36 -0.16 18.08
CA LEU A 85 -11.86 -1.37 17.42
C LEU A 85 -10.75 -1.02 16.43
N LEU A 86 -9.71 -1.84 16.38
CA LEU A 86 -8.63 -1.73 15.39
C LEU A 86 -8.85 -2.75 14.26
N VAL A 87 -8.77 -2.28 13.02
CA VAL A 87 -8.98 -3.09 11.81
C VAL A 87 -7.76 -2.97 10.90
N ASP A 88 -7.27 -4.09 10.37
CA ASP A 88 -6.21 -4.13 9.36
C ASP A 88 -6.59 -5.00 8.16
N THR A 89 -6.51 -4.46 6.94
CA THR A 89 -7.05 -5.11 5.73
C THR A 89 -6.01 -5.62 4.74
N GLY A 90 -4.82 -6.04 5.18
CA GLY A 90 -3.90 -6.77 4.30
C GLY A 90 -2.67 -5.99 3.84
N ASP A 91 -1.81 -6.69 3.10
CA ASP A 91 -0.62 -6.14 2.43
C ASP A 91 0.37 -5.48 3.40
N ARG A 92 0.95 -6.30 4.27
CA ARG A 92 1.93 -5.88 5.29
C ARG A 92 3.37 -6.05 4.83
N ILE A 93 3.60 -6.63 3.64
CA ILE A 93 4.92 -7.01 3.13
C ILE A 93 5.17 -6.52 1.70
N GLU A 94 6.39 -6.72 1.17
CA GLU A 94 6.79 -6.35 -0.20
C GLU A 94 6.62 -4.85 -0.52
N GLY A 95 7.59 -4.05 -0.06
CA GLY A 95 7.61 -2.59 -0.19
C GLY A 95 8.58 -1.89 0.77
N ASN A 96 9.26 -2.63 1.65
CA ASN A 96 10.20 -2.09 2.61
C ASN A 96 11.24 -3.12 3.06
N ALA A 97 12.47 -2.66 3.26
CA ALA A 97 13.61 -3.52 3.48
C ALA A 97 13.56 -4.36 4.76
N ILE A 98 12.78 -3.97 5.79
CA ILE A 98 12.65 -4.75 7.05
C ILE A 98 12.14 -6.16 6.77
N TYR A 99 11.16 -6.30 5.87
CA TYR A 99 10.68 -7.60 5.41
C TYR A 99 11.57 -8.13 4.28
N ASP A 100 11.78 -7.32 3.24
CA ASP A 100 12.28 -7.79 1.94
C ASP A 100 13.75 -8.21 1.95
N SER A 101 14.56 -7.58 2.81
CA SER A 101 16.00 -7.82 2.92
C SER A 101 16.39 -8.79 4.04
N SER A 102 15.45 -9.19 4.90
CA SER A 102 15.75 -10.03 6.06
C SER A 102 16.02 -11.49 5.67
N LYS A 103 16.85 -12.17 6.46
CA LYS A 103 17.17 -13.60 6.31
C LYS A 103 17.01 -14.33 7.65
N PRO A 104 16.06 -15.28 7.80
CA PRO A 104 14.97 -15.57 6.86
C PRO A 104 14.08 -14.35 6.60
N ARG A 105 13.33 -14.37 5.50
CA ARG A 105 12.41 -13.29 5.11
C ARG A 105 11.31 -13.13 6.16
N GLY A 106 10.95 -11.90 6.50
CA GLY A 106 9.97 -11.58 7.55
C GLY A 106 10.45 -11.73 9.00
N LYS A 107 11.73 -12.08 9.24
CA LYS A 107 12.31 -12.31 10.58
C LYS A 107 11.94 -11.26 11.62
N PHE A 108 11.97 -9.98 11.24
CA PHE A 108 11.64 -8.88 12.15
C PHE A 108 10.18 -8.46 12.05
N THR A 109 9.60 -8.57 10.85
CA THR A 109 8.24 -8.11 10.54
C THR A 109 7.18 -8.72 11.45
N TYR A 110 7.18 -10.04 11.64
CA TYR A 110 6.16 -10.70 12.46
C TYR A 110 6.24 -10.25 13.93
N GLU A 111 7.46 -10.12 14.46
CA GLU A 111 7.69 -9.66 15.82
C GLU A 111 7.32 -8.20 16.04
N ILE A 112 7.43 -7.35 15.02
CA ILE A 112 7.01 -5.94 15.09
C ILE A 112 5.49 -5.82 14.94
N ALA A 113 4.91 -6.51 13.95
CA ALA A 113 3.48 -6.40 13.63
C ALA A 113 2.60 -6.82 14.82
N LYS A 114 2.95 -7.92 15.50
CA LYS A 114 2.17 -8.47 16.63
C LYS A 114 2.12 -7.57 17.86
N GLU A 115 2.96 -6.53 17.93
CA GLU A 115 3.00 -5.62 19.09
C GLU A 115 1.80 -4.66 19.13
N GLN A 116 1.05 -4.55 18.02
CA GLN A 116 -0.26 -3.90 18.01
C GLN A 116 -1.35 -4.93 18.30
N SER A 117 -2.30 -4.55 19.17
CA SER A 117 -3.48 -5.36 19.41
C SER A 117 -4.56 -5.01 18.39
N ILE A 118 -4.66 -5.76 17.30
CA ILE A 118 -5.66 -5.56 16.23
C ILE A 118 -6.87 -6.46 16.49
N ASP A 119 -8.08 -5.92 16.38
CA ASP A 119 -9.33 -6.63 16.71
C ASP A 119 -9.90 -7.42 15.51
N LEU A 120 -9.68 -6.94 14.30
CA LEU A 120 -10.09 -7.56 13.04
C LEU A 120 -8.96 -7.45 12.01
N ILE A 121 -8.42 -8.58 11.54
CA ILE A 121 -7.29 -8.60 10.59
C ILE A 121 -7.47 -9.69 9.52
N CYS A 122 -7.00 -9.41 8.29
CA CYS A 122 -7.03 -10.37 7.19
C CYS A 122 -5.78 -10.25 6.28
N SER A 123 -5.69 -11.14 5.30
CA SER A 123 -4.59 -11.19 4.32
C SER A 123 -4.82 -10.21 3.19
N GLY A 124 -3.74 -9.63 2.65
CA GLY A 124 -3.74 -9.05 1.31
C GLY A 124 -3.18 -10.02 0.28
N ASN A 125 -3.02 -9.58 -0.97
CA ASN A 125 -2.48 -10.41 -2.04
C ASN A 125 -0.96 -10.56 -1.96
N HIS A 126 -0.25 -9.61 -1.35
CA HIS A 126 1.21 -9.69 -1.22
C HIS A 126 1.68 -10.81 -0.28
N GLU A 127 0.86 -11.18 0.72
CA GLU A 127 1.09 -12.38 1.51
C GLU A 127 0.93 -13.68 0.68
N LEU A 128 0.35 -13.63 -0.52
CA LEU A 128 -0.09 -14.81 -1.26
C LEU A 128 0.67 -15.08 -2.57
N TYR A 129 1.42 -14.12 -3.13
CA TYR A 129 2.20 -14.35 -4.35
C TYR A 129 3.21 -15.50 -4.24
N LYS A 130 3.79 -15.69 -3.05
CA LYS A 130 4.84 -16.67 -2.80
C LYS A 130 4.43 -17.64 -1.72
N LYS A 131 4.70 -18.93 -1.96
CA LYS A 131 4.49 -20.00 -0.98
C LYS A 131 5.08 -19.66 0.38
N THR A 132 6.33 -19.21 0.41
CA THR A 132 7.02 -18.81 1.66
C THR A 132 6.33 -17.67 2.40
N SER A 133 5.72 -16.71 1.69
CA SER A 133 4.99 -15.59 2.31
C SER A 133 3.71 -16.10 2.97
N SER A 134 2.92 -16.90 2.24
CA SER A 134 1.67 -17.47 2.76
C SER A 134 1.89 -18.46 3.89
N GLU A 135 2.99 -19.23 3.87
CA GLU A 135 3.40 -20.08 5.00
C GLU A 135 3.82 -19.23 6.20
N GLY A 136 4.56 -18.14 5.98
CA GLY A 136 4.90 -17.20 7.05
C GLY A 136 3.66 -16.59 7.70
N GLU A 137 2.66 -16.23 6.90
CA GLU A 137 1.36 -15.74 7.40
C GLU A 137 0.65 -16.81 8.25
N PHE A 138 0.60 -18.05 7.76
CA PHE A 138 -0.01 -19.19 8.47
C PHE A 138 0.70 -19.56 9.77
N TYR A 139 2.03 -19.48 9.81
CA TYR A 139 2.83 -19.89 10.96
C TYR A 139 3.07 -18.79 11.99
N HIS A 140 2.97 -17.52 11.61
CA HIS A 140 3.27 -16.39 12.48
C HIS A 140 2.06 -15.48 12.69
N THR A 141 1.64 -14.75 11.65
CA THR A 141 0.60 -13.72 11.78
C THR A 141 -0.74 -14.31 12.24
N VAL A 142 -1.21 -15.40 11.63
CA VAL A 142 -2.51 -16.01 12.01
C VAL A 142 -2.51 -16.48 13.48
N PRO A 143 -1.48 -17.19 13.98
CA PRO A 143 -1.35 -17.50 15.40
C PRO A 143 -1.23 -16.29 16.33
N ASP A 144 -0.45 -15.27 15.95
CA ASP A 144 -0.24 -14.07 16.77
C ASP A 144 -1.55 -13.28 16.95
N PHE A 145 -2.42 -13.29 15.95
CA PHE A 145 -3.76 -12.67 15.98
C PHE A 145 -4.90 -13.69 16.10
N LYS A 146 -4.65 -14.82 16.79
CA LYS A 146 -5.64 -15.89 16.94
C LYS A 146 -6.97 -15.38 17.51
N GLY A 147 -8.05 -15.60 16.76
CA GLY A 147 -9.42 -15.15 17.11
C GLY A 147 -9.78 -13.77 16.57
N ASN A 148 -8.80 -13.03 16.03
CA ASN A 148 -8.98 -11.74 15.38
C ASN A 148 -8.72 -11.80 13.87
N TYR A 149 -7.92 -12.77 13.43
CA TYR A 149 -7.69 -13.05 12.01
C TYR A 149 -8.87 -13.80 11.37
N LEU A 150 -9.43 -13.28 10.27
CA LEU A 150 -10.51 -13.94 9.51
C LEU A 150 -10.13 -14.15 8.04
N ALA A 151 -10.63 -15.24 7.46
CA ALA A 151 -10.40 -15.63 6.08
C ALA A 151 -11.67 -16.24 5.46
N SER A 152 -12.64 -15.40 5.12
CA SER A 152 -13.96 -15.80 4.62
C SER A 152 -13.90 -16.56 3.29
N ASN A 153 -12.97 -16.23 2.41
CA ASN A 153 -12.85 -16.85 1.08
C ASN A 153 -11.42 -17.33 0.73
N LEU A 154 -10.56 -17.52 1.74
CA LEU A 154 -9.17 -17.91 1.56
C LEU A 154 -8.83 -19.18 2.35
N ASP A 155 -8.35 -20.19 1.63
CA ASP A 155 -7.85 -21.46 2.16
C ASP A 155 -6.34 -21.62 1.89
N ILE A 156 -5.70 -22.49 2.66
CA ILE A 156 -4.30 -22.88 2.53
C ILE A 156 -4.18 -24.40 2.62
N TYR A 157 -3.29 -24.98 1.83
CA TYR A 157 -2.82 -26.34 2.05
C TYR A 157 -1.89 -26.34 3.26
N ASN A 158 -2.32 -26.94 4.36
CA ASN A 158 -1.54 -27.03 5.59
C ASN A 158 -0.14 -27.58 5.26
N PRO A 159 0.96 -26.86 5.54
CA PRO A 159 2.27 -27.31 5.07
C PRO A 159 2.78 -28.57 5.77
N GLU A 160 2.20 -28.94 6.92
CA GLU A 160 2.53 -30.17 7.66
C GLU A 160 1.69 -31.37 7.19
N THR A 161 0.39 -31.21 6.96
CA THR A 161 -0.52 -32.32 6.65
C THR A 161 -0.85 -32.47 5.16
N GLY A 162 -0.75 -31.38 4.40
CA GLY A 162 -1.17 -31.30 3.00
C GLY A 162 -2.68 -31.14 2.80
N ASP A 163 -3.47 -31.06 3.88
CA ASP A 163 -4.93 -30.89 3.79
C ASP A 163 -5.28 -29.43 3.46
N LEU A 164 -6.29 -29.22 2.62
CA LEU A 164 -6.84 -27.89 2.37
C LEU A 164 -7.71 -27.48 3.57
N VAL A 165 -7.33 -26.38 4.22
CA VAL A 165 -8.03 -25.83 5.39
C VAL A 165 -8.23 -24.32 5.23
N PRO A 166 -9.26 -23.73 5.88
CA PRO A 166 -9.35 -22.28 6.02
C PRO A 166 -8.06 -21.72 6.61
N LEU A 167 -7.52 -20.65 6.01
CA LEU A 167 -6.33 -19.98 6.55
C LEU A 167 -6.60 -19.50 7.99
N ALA A 168 -7.82 -19.04 8.24
CA ALA A 168 -8.34 -18.62 9.54
C ALA A 168 -9.87 -18.84 9.58
N PRO A 169 -10.55 -18.63 10.72
CA PRO A 169 -12.01 -18.71 10.79
C PRO A 169 -12.70 -17.85 9.72
N ARG A 170 -13.77 -18.39 9.12
CA ARG A 170 -14.49 -17.71 8.02
C ARG A 170 -15.23 -16.45 8.47
N PHE A 171 -15.69 -16.42 9.72
CA PHE A 171 -16.36 -15.29 10.34
C PHE A 171 -16.20 -15.36 11.86
N LYS A 172 -16.51 -14.29 12.57
CA LYS A 172 -16.67 -14.32 14.02
C LYS A 172 -17.84 -13.45 14.47
N LYS A 173 -18.47 -13.85 15.58
CA LYS A 173 -19.44 -13.02 16.30
C LYS A 173 -18.88 -12.69 17.67
N PHE A 174 -18.93 -11.43 18.06
CA PHE A 174 -18.40 -10.96 19.35
C PHE A 174 -19.23 -9.78 19.88
N THR A 175 -18.91 -9.34 21.08
CA THR A 175 -19.62 -8.24 21.75
C THR A 175 -18.61 -7.23 22.24
N THR A 176 -18.84 -5.95 21.95
CA THR A 176 -17.92 -4.88 22.38
C THR A 176 -17.93 -4.72 23.90
N LYS A 177 -16.81 -4.23 24.45
CA LYS A 177 -16.57 -4.24 25.88
C LYS A 177 -17.44 -3.24 26.62
N ASN A 178 -17.56 -2.01 26.11
CA ASN A 178 -18.10 -0.89 26.87
C ASN A 178 -19.59 -0.66 26.57
N GLN A 179 -20.00 -0.76 25.30
CA GLN A 179 -21.39 -0.59 24.88
C GLN A 179 -22.16 -1.92 24.80
N GLY A 180 -21.48 -3.06 24.65
CA GLY A 180 -22.16 -4.35 24.47
C GLY A 180 -22.80 -4.51 23.09
N ILE A 181 -22.20 -3.94 22.04
CA ILE A 181 -22.68 -4.04 20.66
C ILE A 181 -22.33 -5.44 20.13
N ARG A 182 -23.31 -6.22 19.68
CA ARG A 182 -23.11 -7.55 19.08
C ARG A 182 -22.71 -7.41 17.62
N ILE A 183 -21.47 -7.74 17.29
CA ILE A 183 -20.90 -7.60 15.96
C ILE A 183 -20.73 -8.97 15.30
N LEU A 184 -21.21 -9.10 14.07
CA LEU A 184 -20.88 -10.20 13.17
C LEU A 184 -19.87 -9.70 12.14
N ALA A 185 -18.71 -10.35 12.03
CA ALA A 185 -17.61 -9.91 11.19
C ALA A 185 -17.15 -10.94 10.16
N PHE A 186 -16.83 -10.47 8.95
CA PHE A 186 -16.30 -11.26 7.82
C PHE A 186 -15.03 -10.61 7.26
N GLY A 187 -14.08 -11.42 6.78
CA GLY A 187 -12.78 -11.01 6.26
C GLY A 187 -12.55 -11.53 4.83
N PHE A 188 -12.72 -10.70 3.80
CA PHE A 188 -12.60 -11.12 2.39
C PHE A 188 -11.28 -10.68 1.75
N ILE A 189 -10.81 -11.43 0.77
CA ILE A 189 -9.86 -10.94 -0.24
C ILE A 189 -10.58 -10.82 -1.58
N PHE A 190 -10.17 -9.89 -2.44
CA PHE A 190 -10.74 -9.75 -3.78
C PHE A 190 -10.53 -11.01 -4.61
N ASP A 191 -11.13 -11.07 -5.81
CA ASP A 191 -11.04 -12.23 -6.70
C ASP A 191 -9.63 -12.34 -7.36
N PHE A 192 -8.61 -12.49 -6.52
CA PHE A 192 -7.20 -12.56 -6.87
C PHE A 192 -6.82 -13.92 -7.44
N THR A 193 -6.12 -13.91 -8.58
CA THR A 193 -5.76 -15.14 -9.32
C THR A 193 -4.25 -15.38 -9.40
N GLY A 194 -3.44 -14.46 -8.87
CA GLY A 194 -1.97 -14.50 -8.92
C GLY A 194 -1.30 -15.21 -7.74
N ASN A 195 -2.08 -15.89 -6.89
CA ASN A 195 -1.60 -16.51 -5.66
C ASN A 195 -0.79 -17.79 -5.92
N ALA A 196 0.12 -18.11 -5.00
CA ALA A 196 0.88 -19.34 -5.02
C ALA A 196 -0.04 -20.56 -4.84
N LYS A 197 0.31 -21.66 -5.50
CA LYS A 197 -0.51 -22.90 -5.58
C LYS A 197 -0.84 -23.56 -4.23
N ASN A 198 -0.18 -23.16 -3.14
CA ASN A 198 -0.47 -23.66 -1.80
C ASN A 198 -1.63 -22.91 -1.13
N THR A 199 -2.22 -21.92 -1.78
CA THR A 199 -3.42 -21.21 -1.31
C THR A 199 -4.53 -21.34 -2.34
N VAL A 200 -5.78 -21.26 -1.90
CA VAL A 200 -6.97 -21.33 -2.75
C VAL A 200 -7.89 -20.19 -2.36
N ILE A 201 -8.19 -19.32 -3.33
CA ILE A 201 -9.14 -18.22 -3.18
C ILE A 201 -10.43 -18.63 -3.87
N GLN A 202 -11.52 -18.61 -3.13
CA GLN A 202 -12.86 -18.72 -3.69
C GLN A 202 -13.35 -17.32 -4.06
N LYS A 203 -14.00 -17.19 -5.21
CA LYS A 203 -14.56 -15.91 -5.61
C LYS A 203 -15.63 -15.44 -4.62
N VAL A 204 -15.67 -14.14 -4.37
CA VAL A 204 -16.65 -13.53 -3.45
C VAL A 204 -18.08 -13.86 -3.87
N GLU A 205 -18.36 -13.83 -5.19
CA GLU A 205 -19.67 -14.19 -5.74
C GLU A 205 -20.13 -15.61 -5.40
N ASP A 206 -19.20 -16.53 -5.16
CA ASP A 206 -19.50 -17.92 -4.83
C ASP A 206 -19.49 -18.15 -3.31
N THR A 207 -18.58 -17.51 -2.59
CA THR A 207 -18.51 -17.59 -1.13
C THR A 207 -19.81 -17.13 -0.48
N VAL A 208 -20.43 -16.05 -0.96
CA VAL A 208 -21.71 -15.56 -0.41
C VAL A 208 -22.89 -16.52 -0.64
N LYS A 209 -22.73 -17.50 -1.54
CA LYS A 209 -23.74 -18.55 -1.81
C LYS A 209 -23.54 -19.77 -0.91
N GLU A 210 -22.46 -19.87 -0.15
CA GLU A 210 -22.23 -21.01 0.74
C GLU A 210 -23.19 -21.04 1.92
N GLU A 211 -23.50 -22.24 2.41
CA GLU A 211 -24.48 -22.41 3.48
C GLU A 211 -24.01 -21.79 4.80
N TRP A 212 -22.73 -21.86 5.14
CA TRP A 212 -22.21 -21.22 6.36
C TRP A 212 -22.41 -19.69 6.34
N PHE A 213 -22.24 -19.06 5.17
CA PHE A 213 -22.42 -17.61 5.02
C PHE A 213 -23.89 -17.25 5.15
N LYS A 214 -24.77 -17.97 4.42
CA LYS A 214 -26.22 -17.80 4.50
C LYS A 214 -26.76 -18.01 5.91
N GLU A 215 -26.23 -18.98 6.66
CA GLU A 215 -26.59 -19.23 8.05
C GLU A 215 -26.12 -18.08 8.96
N ALA A 216 -24.87 -17.64 8.82
CA ALA A 216 -24.31 -16.55 9.62
C ALA A 216 -25.10 -15.24 9.46
N ILE A 217 -25.42 -14.84 8.22
CA ILE A 217 -26.14 -13.58 7.98
C ILE A 217 -27.63 -13.63 8.37
N ARG A 218 -28.20 -14.81 8.67
CA ARG A 218 -29.57 -14.94 9.18
C ARG A 218 -29.68 -14.67 10.68
N ASP A 219 -28.55 -14.60 11.39
CA ASP A 219 -28.52 -14.32 12.82
C ASP A 219 -29.18 -12.96 13.13
N LYS A 220 -30.27 -12.98 13.90
CA LYS A 220 -31.02 -11.77 14.30
C LYS A 220 -30.48 -11.13 15.58
N ASP A 221 -29.61 -11.82 16.28
CA ASP A 221 -28.96 -11.39 17.53
C ASP A 221 -27.68 -10.59 17.22
N VAL A 222 -27.77 -9.64 16.27
CA VAL A 222 -26.65 -8.83 15.76
C VAL A 222 -27.09 -7.36 15.71
N ASP A 223 -26.21 -6.47 16.17
CA ASP A 223 -26.42 -5.01 16.20
C ASP A 223 -25.68 -4.30 15.06
N LEU A 224 -24.58 -4.86 14.59
CA LEU A 224 -23.76 -4.34 13.49
C LEU A 224 -23.11 -5.51 12.75
N ILE A 225 -23.08 -5.43 11.43
CA ILE A 225 -22.25 -6.32 10.61
C ILE A 225 -21.02 -5.54 10.16
N VAL A 226 -19.83 -6.12 10.34
CA VAL A 226 -18.58 -5.55 9.83
C VAL A 226 -18.04 -6.46 8.73
N VAL A 227 -17.85 -5.92 7.55
CA VAL A 227 -17.19 -6.63 6.45
C VAL A 227 -15.87 -5.93 6.19
N PHE A 228 -14.77 -6.59 6.47
CA PHE A 228 -13.45 -6.03 6.18
C PHE A 228 -12.74 -6.93 5.19
N GLY A 229 -11.74 -6.41 4.50
CA GLY A 229 -11.04 -7.19 3.51
C GLY A 229 -10.09 -6.39 2.65
N HIS A 230 -9.16 -7.10 2.03
CA HIS A 230 -8.27 -6.53 1.03
C HIS A 230 -9.00 -6.45 -0.32
N VAL A 231 -9.90 -5.47 -0.44
CA VAL A 231 -10.81 -5.28 -1.56
C VAL A 231 -11.06 -3.79 -1.77
N ASP A 232 -11.10 -3.33 -3.02
CA ASP A 232 -11.55 -1.97 -3.37
C ASP A 232 -12.99 -1.76 -2.87
N ILE A 233 -13.23 -0.70 -2.09
CA ILE A 233 -14.57 -0.40 -1.55
C ILE A 233 -15.63 -0.12 -2.63
N ARG A 234 -15.21 0.23 -3.85
CA ARG A 234 -16.09 0.46 -5.02
C ARG A 234 -16.25 -0.74 -5.93
N SER A 235 -15.69 -1.90 -5.57
CA SER A 235 -15.70 -3.10 -6.41
C SER A 235 -17.07 -3.79 -6.51
N SER A 236 -17.20 -4.70 -7.48
CA SER A 236 -18.37 -5.55 -7.65
C SER A 236 -18.47 -6.62 -6.55
N GLU A 237 -17.34 -7.06 -5.99
CA GLU A 237 -17.28 -7.99 -4.86
C GLU A 237 -17.98 -7.42 -3.63
N TYR A 238 -17.63 -6.20 -3.21
CA TYR A 238 -18.30 -5.56 -2.06
C TYR A 238 -19.76 -5.20 -2.36
N ALA A 239 -20.09 -4.81 -3.59
CA ALA A 239 -21.49 -4.65 -4.00
C ALA A 239 -22.29 -5.96 -3.88
N THR A 240 -21.66 -7.10 -4.19
CA THR A 240 -22.26 -8.43 -4.08
C THR A 240 -22.45 -8.85 -2.62
N VAL A 241 -21.46 -8.62 -1.76
CA VAL A 241 -21.59 -8.88 -0.32
C VAL A 241 -22.68 -8.00 0.30
N PHE A 242 -22.67 -6.70 0.02
CA PHE A 242 -23.67 -5.74 0.48
C PHE A 242 -25.09 -6.17 0.10
N SER A 243 -25.34 -6.40 -1.20
CA SER A 243 -26.66 -6.78 -1.69
C SER A 243 -27.14 -8.12 -1.11
N THR A 244 -26.23 -9.08 -0.93
CA THR A 244 -26.56 -10.38 -0.32
C THR A 244 -26.97 -10.21 1.14
N ILE A 245 -26.19 -9.50 1.95
CA ILE A 245 -26.50 -9.26 3.37
C ILE A 245 -27.80 -8.47 3.49
N ARG A 246 -27.94 -7.36 2.74
CA ARG A 246 -29.10 -6.48 2.79
C ARG A 246 -30.40 -7.18 2.40
N SER A 247 -30.34 -8.21 1.53
CA SER A 247 -31.50 -9.05 1.17
C SER A 247 -32.08 -9.88 2.34
N VAL A 248 -31.28 -10.14 3.39
CA VAL A 248 -31.68 -10.93 4.57
C VAL A 248 -31.78 -10.05 5.84
N GLN A 249 -30.92 -9.05 5.94
CA GLN A 249 -30.81 -8.07 7.03
C GLN A 249 -31.07 -6.67 6.50
N TRP A 250 -32.34 -6.40 6.16
CA TRP A 250 -32.76 -5.17 5.50
C TRP A 250 -32.51 -3.90 6.33
N ASP A 251 -32.46 -4.00 7.67
CA ASP A 251 -32.33 -2.84 8.58
C ASP A 251 -31.02 -2.79 9.37
N THR A 252 -30.26 -3.89 9.40
CA THR A 252 -29.06 -4.00 10.26
C THR A 252 -27.92 -3.17 9.70
N PRO A 253 -27.28 -2.29 10.48
CA PRO A 253 -26.16 -1.49 9.99
C PRO A 253 -25.00 -2.35 9.48
N ILE A 254 -24.32 -1.91 8.43
CA ILE A 254 -23.16 -2.62 7.85
C ILE A 254 -21.99 -1.65 7.68
N GLN A 255 -20.84 -1.97 8.26
CA GLN A 255 -19.62 -1.19 8.06
C GLN A 255 -18.63 -1.98 7.21
N PHE A 256 -18.18 -1.40 6.10
CA PHE A 256 -17.14 -1.99 5.25
C PHE A 256 -15.78 -1.34 5.49
N PHE A 257 -14.70 -2.14 5.46
CA PHE A 257 -13.31 -1.66 5.47
C PHE A 257 -12.54 -2.34 4.33
N GLY A 258 -12.03 -1.54 3.39
CA GLY A 258 -11.32 -2.03 2.21
C GLY A 258 -9.82 -1.77 2.25
N GLY A 259 -9.17 -1.93 1.10
CA GLY A 259 -7.74 -1.75 0.88
C GLY A 259 -7.39 -1.99 -0.59
N HIS A 260 -6.15 -2.39 -0.87
CA HIS A 260 -5.63 -2.80 -2.18
C HIS A 260 -5.34 -1.65 -3.14
N THR A 261 -6.20 -0.63 -3.19
CA THR A 261 -6.09 0.44 -4.19
C THR A 261 -5.28 1.63 -3.73
N HIS A 262 -4.70 1.54 -2.54
CA HIS A 262 -3.68 2.46 -2.03
C HIS A 262 -4.18 3.90 -1.78
N ILE A 263 -5.49 4.12 -1.65
CA ILE A 263 -6.08 5.46 -1.61
C ILE A 263 -6.90 5.71 -0.34
N ARG A 264 -7.07 7.00 0.00
CA ARG A 264 -8.07 7.45 0.97
C ARG A 264 -9.41 7.51 0.22
N ASP A 265 -10.41 6.72 0.65
CA ASP A 265 -11.74 6.74 0.03
C ASP A 265 -12.84 6.42 1.05
N TYR A 266 -14.05 6.89 0.74
CA TYR A 266 -15.26 6.67 1.51
C TYR A 266 -16.44 6.52 0.55
N LYS A 267 -17.17 5.42 0.70
CA LYS A 267 -18.32 5.10 -0.15
C LYS A 267 -19.58 4.96 0.68
N VAL A 268 -20.68 5.54 0.20
CA VAL A 268 -22.00 5.33 0.78
C VAL A 268 -22.75 4.27 -0.05
N PHE A 269 -23.17 3.18 0.61
CA PHE A 269 -24.03 2.17 -0.01
C PHE A 269 -25.52 2.48 0.21
N ASP A 270 -25.90 2.82 1.44
CA ASP A 270 -27.22 3.28 1.84
C ASP A 270 -27.12 4.13 3.13
N ASP A 271 -28.25 4.53 3.72
CA ASP A 271 -28.30 5.35 4.93
C ASP A 271 -27.83 4.62 6.21
N LYS A 272 -27.54 3.31 6.11
CA LYS A 272 -27.08 2.45 7.21
C LYS A 272 -25.85 1.62 6.83
N SER A 273 -25.19 1.96 5.73
CA SER A 273 -24.05 1.21 5.23
C SER A 273 -23.11 2.07 4.42
N VAL A 274 -21.85 2.02 4.83
CA VAL A 274 -20.76 2.79 4.24
C VAL A 274 -19.50 1.94 4.22
N ALA A 275 -18.53 2.34 3.40
CA ALA A 275 -17.24 1.69 3.28
C ALA A 275 -16.09 2.69 3.39
N PHE A 276 -14.96 2.23 3.90
CA PHE A 276 -13.82 3.07 4.22
C PHE A 276 -12.50 2.42 3.79
N GLU A 277 -11.62 3.19 3.14
CA GLU A 277 -10.29 2.77 2.72
C GLU A 277 -9.26 3.82 3.18
N SER A 278 -8.10 3.38 3.67
CA SER A 278 -7.20 4.23 4.47
C SER A 278 -5.80 4.37 3.91
N GLY A 279 -5.68 4.56 2.59
CA GLY A 279 -4.42 4.93 1.96
C GLY A 279 -3.43 3.77 1.89
N ARG A 280 -2.15 4.06 2.14
CA ARG A 280 -1.04 3.11 2.06
C ARG A 280 0.15 3.50 2.93
N TYR A 281 1.12 2.60 3.03
CA TYR A 281 2.53 2.84 3.40
C TYR A 281 2.73 3.55 4.75
N MET A 282 1.79 3.35 5.68
CA MET A 282 1.77 4.10 6.95
C MET A 282 1.81 5.62 6.73
N GLU A 283 1.26 6.11 5.63
CA GLU A 283 1.02 7.54 5.40
C GLU A 283 -0.27 7.99 6.09
N THR A 284 -1.22 7.06 6.21
CA THR A 284 -2.58 7.33 6.69
C THR A 284 -2.96 6.36 7.79
N LEU A 285 -3.49 6.90 8.90
CA LEU A 285 -4.30 6.14 9.85
C LEU A 285 -5.76 6.54 9.65
N GLY A 286 -6.60 5.59 9.26
CA GLY A 286 -8.03 5.83 9.11
C GLY A 286 -8.72 5.90 10.46
N PHE A 287 -9.54 6.91 10.69
CA PHE A 287 -10.45 7.00 11.83
C PHE A 287 -11.90 7.04 11.32
N MET A 288 -12.74 6.22 11.93
CA MET A 288 -14.16 6.20 11.61
C MET A 288 -15.00 6.03 12.87
N SER A 289 -16.19 6.61 12.89
CA SER A 289 -17.11 6.44 14.00
C SER A 289 -18.54 6.24 13.54
N ILE A 290 -19.32 5.58 14.39
CA ILE A 290 -20.76 5.35 14.20
C ILE A 290 -21.49 5.77 15.47
N GLY A 291 -22.47 6.65 15.31
CA GLY A 291 -23.40 7.07 16.36
C GLY A 291 -24.83 6.57 16.10
N GLY A 292 -25.56 6.27 17.17
CA GLY A 292 -26.97 5.89 17.13
C GLY A 292 -27.23 4.38 17.00
N LEU A 293 -26.22 3.53 17.19
CA LEU A 293 -26.35 2.08 17.15
C LEU A 293 -27.16 1.55 18.33
N ARG A 294 -27.86 0.43 18.10
CA ARG A 294 -28.42 -0.38 19.18
C ARG A 294 -27.29 -0.96 20.04
N THR A 295 -27.48 -0.95 21.35
CA THR A 295 -26.54 -1.58 22.28
C THR A 295 -27.22 -2.71 23.05
N GLY A 296 -26.51 -3.84 23.21
CA GLY A 296 -26.96 -4.95 24.05
C GLY A 296 -26.85 -4.66 25.56
N GLY A 297 -26.16 -3.58 25.93
CA GLY A 297 -25.82 -3.28 27.32
C GLY A 297 -24.73 -4.20 27.87
N THR A 298 -24.24 -3.86 29.05
CA THR A 298 -23.30 -4.66 29.85
C THR A 298 -23.90 -4.89 31.25
N LYS A 299 -23.12 -5.46 32.19
CA LYS A 299 -23.58 -5.56 33.58
C LYS A 299 -23.84 -4.19 34.21
N ASP A 300 -23.10 -3.17 33.77
CA ASP A 300 -23.08 -1.84 34.37
C ASP A 300 -23.73 -0.77 33.48
N VAL A 301 -24.01 -1.09 32.20
CA VAL A 301 -24.61 -0.18 31.21
C VAL A 301 -25.90 -0.79 30.65
N ALA A 302 -27.01 -0.06 30.70
CA ALA A 302 -28.28 -0.53 30.15
C ALA A 302 -28.25 -0.62 28.61
N ALA A 303 -29.00 -1.57 28.05
CA ALA A 303 -29.24 -1.66 26.61
C ALA A 303 -29.97 -0.40 26.11
N VAL A 304 -29.55 0.11 24.95
CA VAL A 304 -30.12 1.30 24.30
C VAL A 304 -30.69 0.90 22.94
N PRO A 305 -31.95 1.29 22.61
CA PRO A 305 -32.51 1.04 21.29
C PRO A 305 -31.76 1.83 20.20
N GLN A 306 -31.80 1.35 18.97
CA GLN A 306 -31.25 2.09 17.83
C GLN A 306 -31.97 3.43 17.66
N GLU A 307 -31.23 4.49 17.33
CA GLU A 307 -31.80 5.78 16.95
C GLU A 307 -32.47 5.70 15.57
N SER A 308 -33.32 6.69 15.25
CA SER A 308 -34.00 6.75 13.96
C SER A 308 -33.07 6.94 12.77
N SER A 309 -31.91 7.55 13.00
CA SER A 309 -30.88 7.84 12.01
C SER A 309 -29.51 7.53 12.58
N LEU A 310 -28.65 6.93 11.78
CA LEU A 310 -27.25 6.71 12.15
C LEU A 310 -26.39 7.86 11.64
N THR A 311 -25.36 8.18 12.40
CA THR A 311 -24.34 9.12 11.96
C THR A 311 -23.05 8.36 11.74
N PHE A 312 -22.58 8.33 10.50
CA PHE A 312 -21.25 7.84 10.16
C PHE A 312 -20.33 9.04 9.94
N SER A 313 -19.11 8.98 10.44
CA SER A 313 -18.14 10.04 10.26
C SER A 313 -16.75 9.47 10.07
N ARG A 314 -15.92 10.14 9.26
CA ARG A 314 -14.64 9.62 8.79
C ARG A 314 -13.55 10.67 8.84
N ARG A 315 -12.32 10.23 9.08
CA ARG A 315 -11.12 11.06 9.07
C ARG A 315 -9.89 10.26 8.62
N TYR A 316 -9.05 10.85 7.79
CA TYR A 316 -7.77 10.29 7.37
C TYR A 316 -6.66 11.06 8.07
N LEU A 317 -5.98 10.42 9.02
CA LEU A 317 -4.93 11.09 9.78
C LEU A 317 -3.61 10.91 9.06
N ASP A 318 -2.89 12.01 8.86
CA ASP A 318 -1.47 11.95 8.54
C ASP A 318 -0.71 11.26 9.69
N ASN A 319 0.05 10.20 9.36
CA ASN A 319 0.75 9.42 10.36
C ASN A 319 2.04 10.10 10.84
N ASN A 320 1.89 11.15 11.64
CA ASN A 320 3.01 11.86 12.25
C ASN A 320 2.71 12.30 13.69
N LEU A 321 3.76 12.50 14.49
CA LEU A 321 3.60 12.82 15.91
C LEU A 321 2.84 14.14 16.17
N TYR A 322 2.79 15.09 15.22
CA TYR A 322 2.01 16.30 15.40
C TYR A 322 0.49 16.00 15.40
N SER A 323 0.02 15.25 14.39
CA SER A 323 -1.36 14.76 14.33
C SER A 323 -1.69 13.82 15.51
N LEU A 324 -0.82 12.84 15.78
CA LEU A 324 -1.07 11.85 16.84
C LEU A 324 -1.13 12.48 18.24
N HIS A 325 -0.28 13.48 18.54
CA HIS A 325 -0.34 14.23 19.79
C HIS A 325 -1.67 14.96 19.95
N HIS A 326 -2.10 15.67 18.90
CA HIS A 326 -3.35 16.43 18.90
C HIS A 326 -4.55 15.52 19.20
N HIS A 327 -4.72 14.44 18.43
CA HIS A 327 -5.89 13.57 18.53
C HIS A 327 -5.93 12.69 19.78
N SER A 328 -4.77 12.45 20.41
CA SER A 328 -4.69 11.76 21.71
C SER A 328 -4.75 12.70 22.90
N ASN A 329 -4.76 14.03 22.68
CA ASN A 329 -4.62 15.06 23.71
C ASN A 329 -3.40 14.80 24.61
N LYS A 330 -2.27 14.47 23.98
CA LYS A 330 -0.98 14.24 24.63
C LYS A 330 0.07 15.17 24.05
N ASP A 331 1.17 15.32 24.78
CA ASP A 331 2.35 16.03 24.32
C ASP A 331 3.54 15.07 24.18
N ALA A 332 4.68 15.58 23.72
CA ALA A 332 5.90 14.79 23.55
C ALA A 332 6.40 14.09 24.84
N LYS A 333 5.93 14.50 26.02
CA LYS A 333 6.31 13.86 27.31
C LYS A 333 5.33 12.78 27.74
N THR A 334 4.05 12.94 27.42
CA THR A 334 2.94 12.11 27.90
C THR A 334 2.41 11.15 26.84
N PHE A 335 2.73 11.38 25.57
CA PHE A 335 2.40 10.49 24.46
C PHE A 335 3.22 9.19 24.46
N PRO A 336 4.55 9.18 24.64
CA PRO A 336 5.32 7.96 24.56
C PRO A 336 4.91 6.97 25.65
N THR A 337 4.38 5.80 25.26
CA THR A 337 4.16 4.70 26.20
C THR A 337 5.46 3.92 26.40
N GLU A 338 5.55 3.13 27.48
CA GLU A 338 6.69 2.21 27.63
C GLU A 338 6.72 1.19 26.50
N HIS A 339 5.56 0.59 26.20
CA HIS A 339 5.40 -0.40 25.14
C HIS A 339 5.79 0.16 23.76
N GLY A 340 5.21 1.31 23.37
CA GLY A 340 5.52 1.93 22.08
C GLY A 340 7.01 2.24 21.90
N ARG A 341 7.69 2.74 22.95
CA ARG A 341 9.15 2.98 22.88
C ARG A 341 9.95 1.69 22.71
N ILE A 342 9.51 0.57 23.31
CA ILE A 342 10.15 -0.73 23.09
C ILE A 342 10.03 -1.12 21.62
N VAL A 343 8.85 -0.97 21.02
CA VAL A 343 8.60 -1.26 19.61
C VAL A 343 9.43 -0.37 18.68
N SER A 344 9.45 0.96 18.90
CA SER A 344 10.27 1.90 18.12
C SER A 344 11.77 1.54 18.20
N ASN A 345 12.26 1.10 19.36
CA ASN A 345 13.63 0.61 19.51
C ASN A 345 13.87 -0.71 18.75
N GLN A 346 12.95 -1.67 18.81
CA GLN A 346 13.05 -2.93 18.06
C GLN A 346 13.15 -2.67 16.56
N ILE A 347 12.36 -1.72 16.03
CA ILE A 347 12.44 -1.28 14.63
C ILE A 347 13.82 -0.68 14.35
N GLY A 348 14.29 0.25 15.18
CA GLY A 348 15.61 0.86 15.03
C GLY A 348 16.74 -0.17 15.02
N ASP A 349 16.65 -1.21 15.86
CA ASP A 349 17.61 -2.30 15.93
C ASP A 349 17.53 -3.22 14.70
N ALA A 350 16.33 -3.51 14.19
CA ALA A 350 16.16 -4.22 12.93
C ALA A 350 16.80 -3.46 11.75
N ARG A 351 16.54 -2.15 11.66
CA ARG A 351 17.12 -1.27 10.63
C ARG A 351 18.66 -1.26 10.68
N LYS A 352 19.24 -1.12 11.88
CA LYS A 352 20.69 -1.18 12.10
C LYS A 352 21.27 -2.55 11.76
N SER A 353 20.62 -3.62 12.22
CA SER A 353 21.07 -5.00 11.98
C SER A 353 21.09 -5.35 10.50
N LEU A 354 20.15 -4.82 9.72
CA LEU A 354 20.06 -5.01 8.28
C LEU A 354 20.94 -4.04 7.48
N GLY A 355 21.55 -3.04 8.13
CA GLY A 355 22.38 -2.03 7.46
C GLY A 355 21.58 -1.13 6.51
N LEU A 356 20.31 -0.83 6.84
CA LEU A 356 19.41 -0.13 5.90
C LEU A 356 19.85 1.30 5.57
N GLY A 357 20.62 1.93 6.46
CA GLY A 357 21.21 3.25 6.21
C GLY A 357 22.46 3.24 5.32
N GLU A 358 22.90 2.08 4.80
CA GLU A 358 24.03 2.02 3.87
C GLU A 358 23.71 2.80 2.59
N ARG A 359 24.50 3.84 2.29
CA ARG A 359 24.33 4.69 1.11
C ARG A 359 24.93 4.05 -0.14
N TYR A 360 24.18 4.02 -1.23
CA TYR A 360 24.63 3.56 -2.55
C TYR A 360 24.89 4.70 -3.55
N GLY A 361 24.25 5.85 -3.38
CA GLY A 361 24.51 7.03 -4.19
C GLY A 361 23.75 8.26 -3.66
N CYS A 362 23.84 9.36 -4.39
CA CYS A 362 23.07 10.58 -4.14
C CYS A 362 22.21 10.92 -5.37
N ALA A 363 20.89 10.79 -5.25
CA ALA A 363 19.96 11.19 -6.28
C ALA A 363 20.03 12.72 -6.50
N PRO A 364 20.20 13.19 -7.76
CA PRO A 364 20.44 14.61 -8.05
C PRO A 364 19.20 15.49 -7.87
N HIS A 365 18.01 14.92 -8.02
CA HIS A 365 16.71 15.57 -7.83
C HIS A 365 15.65 14.50 -7.55
N ASP A 366 14.43 14.95 -7.26
CA ASP A 366 13.29 14.04 -7.07
C ASP A 366 12.88 13.39 -8.40
N PHE A 367 12.57 12.09 -8.35
CA PHE A 367 11.94 11.35 -9.45
C PHE A 367 10.62 10.76 -8.97
N TRP A 368 9.55 11.16 -9.64
CA TRP A 368 8.18 10.87 -9.25
C TRP A 368 7.61 9.71 -10.06
N VAL A 369 6.90 8.81 -9.39
CA VAL A 369 6.08 7.75 -9.99
C VAL A 369 4.93 8.39 -10.75
N SER A 370 4.15 9.24 -10.09
CA SER A 370 2.93 9.80 -10.68
C SER A 370 2.69 11.28 -10.35
N GLN A 371 3.54 11.97 -9.59
CA GLN A 371 3.41 13.41 -9.34
C GLN A 371 3.93 14.31 -10.49
N ARG A 372 4.49 13.69 -11.52
CA ARG A 372 4.88 14.32 -12.79
C ARG A 372 4.39 13.47 -13.96
N PRO A 373 3.97 14.09 -15.07
CA PRO A 373 3.51 13.33 -16.24
C PRO A 373 4.65 12.50 -16.81
N TYR A 374 4.34 11.35 -17.40
CA TYR A 374 5.29 10.62 -18.24
C TYR A 374 4.94 10.86 -19.72
N PRO A 375 5.92 11.22 -20.59
CA PRO A 375 7.33 11.46 -20.27
C PRO A 375 7.59 12.87 -19.68
N HIS A 376 8.45 12.96 -18.67
CA HIS A 376 9.00 14.20 -18.09
C HIS A 376 10.32 13.87 -17.41
N THR A 377 11.27 14.80 -17.37
CA THR A 377 12.63 14.55 -16.82
C THR A 377 12.64 14.18 -15.33
N GLU A 378 11.64 14.64 -14.58
CA GLU A 378 11.41 14.27 -13.17
C GLU A 378 10.50 13.04 -13.01
N SER A 379 10.12 12.34 -14.07
CA SER A 379 9.43 11.05 -13.96
C SER A 379 10.45 9.93 -13.77
N ILE A 380 10.23 9.06 -12.79
CA ILE A 380 11.05 7.86 -12.61
C ILE A 380 11.00 6.96 -13.85
N PHE A 381 9.87 6.95 -14.56
CA PHE A 381 9.71 6.13 -15.76
C PHE A 381 10.54 6.65 -16.94
N SER A 382 10.70 7.97 -17.08
CA SER A 382 11.67 8.55 -18.02
C SER A 382 13.12 8.23 -17.63
N LEU A 383 13.46 8.29 -16.33
CA LEU A 383 14.78 7.86 -15.86
C LEU A 383 15.08 6.39 -16.19
N LEU A 384 14.08 5.52 -16.03
CA LEU A 384 14.20 4.10 -16.35
C LEU A 384 14.41 3.87 -17.83
N GLU A 385 13.56 4.46 -18.66
CA GLU A 385 13.57 4.33 -20.12
C GLU A 385 14.84 4.89 -20.76
N GLU A 386 15.22 6.12 -20.40
CA GLU A 386 16.26 6.87 -21.09
C GLU A 386 17.67 6.55 -20.56
N GLN A 387 17.78 6.08 -19.31
CA GLN A 387 19.08 5.92 -18.64
C GLN A 387 19.28 4.54 -18.01
N ILE A 388 18.50 4.18 -17.00
CA ILE A 388 18.82 3.00 -16.17
C ILE A 388 18.79 1.71 -17.00
N LEU A 389 17.70 1.46 -17.74
CA LEU A 389 17.55 0.23 -18.52
C LEU A 389 18.58 0.13 -19.65
N PRO A 390 18.73 1.12 -20.56
CA PRO A 390 19.64 0.98 -21.70
C PRO A 390 21.09 0.92 -21.25
N GLN A 391 21.53 1.80 -20.34
CA GLN A 391 22.93 1.84 -19.91
C GLN A 391 23.35 0.60 -19.10
N SER A 392 22.41 -0.02 -18.37
CA SER A 392 22.66 -1.28 -17.66
C SER A 392 22.88 -2.45 -18.63
N VAL A 393 22.21 -2.43 -19.79
CA VAL A 393 22.34 -3.48 -20.80
C VAL A 393 23.56 -3.26 -21.70
N GLU A 394 23.83 -2.04 -22.13
CA GLU A 394 24.98 -1.71 -22.99
C GLU A 394 26.33 -2.06 -22.37
N LYS A 395 26.49 -1.83 -21.06
CA LYS A 395 27.74 -2.12 -20.33
C LYS A 395 27.97 -3.62 -20.11
N SER A 396 26.94 -4.45 -20.28
CA SER A 396 27.02 -5.87 -19.93
C SER A 396 27.79 -6.67 -20.99
N LYS A 397 28.72 -7.52 -20.54
CA LYS A 397 29.40 -8.50 -21.42
C LYS A 397 28.44 -9.53 -22.02
N HIS A 398 27.21 -9.58 -21.52
CA HIS A 398 26.10 -10.40 -22.04
C HIS A 398 25.31 -9.65 -23.12
N VAL A 399 25.99 -8.83 -23.93
CA VAL A 399 25.42 -8.07 -25.06
C VAL A 399 24.45 -8.98 -25.84
N PRO A 400 23.25 -8.46 -26.20
CA PRO A 400 22.31 -9.21 -27.02
C PRO A 400 22.97 -9.69 -28.32
N THR A 401 22.50 -10.82 -28.85
CA THR A 401 23.17 -11.55 -29.95
C THR A 401 23.27 -10.71 -31.23
N SER A 402 22.38 -9.74 -31.38
CA SER A 402 22.30 -8.75 -32.47
C SER A 402 22.97 -7.39 -32.14
N GLY A 403 23.42 -7.17 -30.90
CA GLY A 403 23.80 -5.85 -30.39
C GLY A 403 22.63 -4.90 -30.15
N LYS A 404 21.38 -5.36 -30.37
CA LYS A 404 20.16 -4.54 -30.30
C LYS A 404 19.08 -5.19 -29.46
N ALA A 405 18.46 -4.42 -28.57
CA ALA A 405 17.39 -4.92 -27.71
C ALA A 405 16.27 -3.91 -27.49
N LEU A 406 15.10 -4.44 -27.17
CA LEU A 406 13.99 -3.70 -26.57
C LEU A 406 13.77 -4.23 -25.16
N ILE A 407 13.65 -3.36 -24.16
CA ILE A 407 13.49 -3.74 -22.76
C ILE A 407 12.14 -3.23 -22.26
N ILE A 408 11.23 -4.12 -21.89
CA ILE A 408 9.89 -3.77 -21.38
C ILE A 408 9.81 -4.01 -19.88
N THR A 409 9.37 -3.02 -19.12
CA THR A 409 9.04 -3.19 -17.70
C THR A 409 7.70 -2.57 -17.38
N ASN A 410 6.97 -3.20 -16.47
CA ASN A 410 5.68 -2.69 -16.01
C ASN A 410 5.87 -1.60 -14.95
N THR A 411 4.98 -0.62 -14.94
CA THR A 411 5.06 0.54 -14.06
C THR A 411 4.72 0.20 -12.60
N GLY A 412 3.83 -0.77 -12.37
CA GLY A 412 3.51 -1.28 -11.03
C GLY A 412 4.66 -2.03 -10.34
N GLY A 413 5.74 -2.31 -11.07
CA GLY A 413 7.01 -2.79 -10.52
C GLY A 413 7.78 -1.72 -9.73
N ILE A 414 7.42 -0.45 -9.89
CA ILE A 414 7.95 0.68 -9.15
C ILE A 414 6.93 1.12 -8.11
N ARG A 415 7.32 1.14 -6.84
CA ARG A 415 6.41 1.29 -5.70
C ARG A 415 6.53 2.63 -4.99
N PHE A 416 7.64 3.34 -5.18
CA PHE A 416 7.88 4.58 -4.46
C PHE A 416 8.77 5.55 -5.24
N ASP A 417 8.64 6.83 -4.89
CA ASP A 417 9.43 7.91 -5.47
C ASP A 417 10.92 7.81 -5.05
N ILE A 418 11.81 8.42 -5.83
CA ILE A 418 13.19 8.64 -5.42
C ILE A 418 13.34 10.11 -5.05
N PHE A 419 13.48 10.40 -3.77
CA PHE A 419 13.77 11.76 -3.33
C PHE A 419 15.23 12.13 -3.57
N LYS A 420 15.45 13.42 -3.85
CA LYS A 420 16.76 14.04 -3.88
C LYS A 420 17.53 13.73 -2.60
N GLY A 421 18.83 13.43 -2.75
CA GLY A 421 19.71 13.15 -1.63
C GLY A 421 20.06 11.66 -1.54
N PRO A 422 20.26 11.09 -0.33
CA PRO A 422 20.84 9.76 -0.17
C PRO A 422 19.91 8.67 -0.70
N PHE A 423 20.40 7.91 -1.68
CA PHE A 423 19.80 6.65 -2.10
C PHE A 423 20.47 5.51 -1.32
N THR A 424 19.72 4.88 -0.43
CA THR A 424 20.23 3.89 0.53
C THR A 424 19.80 2.48 0.18
N LYS A 425 20.34 1.50 0.92
CA LYS A 425 19.84 0.13 0.91
C LYS A 425 18.35 0.05 1.23
N ASP A 426 17.82 0.92 2.09
CA ASP A 426 16.38 0.97 2.33
C ASP A 426 15.63 1.40 1.06
N THR A 427 16.09 2.51 0.45
CA THR A 427 15.51 3.11 -0.75
C THR A 427 15.37 2.11 -1.90
N THR A 428 16.29 1.16 -2.07
CA THR A 428 16.17 0.13 -3.11
C THR A 428 14.89 -0.68 -2.99
N PHE A 429 14.52 -1.06 -1.76
CA PHE A 429 13.32 -1.86 -1.50
C PHE A 429 12.05 -1.01 -1.46
N LEU A 430 12.15 0.28 -1.10
CA LEU A 430 11.03 1.21 -1.24
C LEU A 430 10.63 1.36 -2.72
N VAL A 431 11.62 1.56 -3.60
CA VAL A 431 11.37 1.83 -5.02
C VAL A 431 11.01 0.56 -5.79
N SER A 432 11.73 -0.55 -5.57
CA SER A 432 11.53 -1.82 -6.27
C SER A 432 11.75 -2.99 -5.29
N PRO A 433 10.74 -3.43 -4.54
CA PRO A 433 10.89 -4.53 -3.57
C PRO A 433 10.93 -5.92 -4.21
N PHE A 434 10.58 -6.01 -5.49
CA PHE A 434 10.32 -7.30 -6.13
C PHE A 434 11.59 -8.06 -6.47
N THR A 435 11.51 -9.39 -6.34
CA THR A 435 12.60 -10.31 -6.68
C THR A 435 12.63 -10.69 -8.16
N SER A 436 11.75 -10.12 -8.98
CA SER A 436 11.63 -10.43 -10.40
C SER A 436 12.92 -10.09 -11.14
N SER A 437 13.39 -11.04 -11.93
CA SER A 437 14.56 -10.84 -12.80
C SER A 437 14.17 -10.20 -14.13
N ILE A 438 15.17 -9.73 -14.89
CA ILE A 438 14.96 -9.47 -16.32
C ILE A 438 15.18 -10.77 -17.08
N ARG A 439 14.27 -11.09 -18.01
CA ARG A 439 14.36 -12.22 -18.93
C ARG A 439 14.40 -11.72 -20.36
N TYR A 440 14.83 -12.57 -21.29
CA TYR A 440 14.87 -12.19 -22.69
C TYR A 440 14.68 -13.35 -23.67
N ILE A 441 14.20 -13.01 -24.86
CA ILE A 441 14.09 -13.88 -26.03
C ILE A 441 15.05 -13.37 -27.10
N LYS A 442 15.81 -14.26 -27.70
CA LYS A 442 16.81 -13.90 -28.72
C LYS A 442 16.20 -13.74 -30.10
N ASN A 443 16.72 -12.78 -30.87
CA ASN A 443 16.48 -12.65 -32.32
C ASN A 443 14.99 -12.58 -32.71
N VAL A 444 14.17 -11.90 -31.92
CA VAL A 444 12.75 -11.68 -32.22
C VAL A 444 12.62 -10.74 -33.43
N PRO A 445 11.75 -11.03 -34.40
CA PRO A 445 11.48 -10.12 -35.51
C PRO A 445 11.03 -8.74 -34.99
N TYR A 446 11.75 -7.69 -35.35
CA TYR A 446 11.51 -6.34 -34.83
C TYR A 446 10.07 -5.84 -35.10
N LYS A 447 9.51 -6.23 -36.26
CA LYS A 447 8.14 -5.89 -36.65
C LYS A 447 7.08 -6.39 -35.64
N ALA A 448 7.34 -7.52 -34.98
CA ALA A 448 6.51 -8.01 -33.89
C ALA A 448 6.92 -7.35 -32.57
N ALA A 449 8.21 -7.38 -32.22
CA ALA A 449 8.72 -6.85 -30.95
C ALA A 449 8.31 -5.39 -30.69
N SER A 450 8.40 -4.52 -31.70
CA SER A 450 8.01 -3.10 -31.64
C SER A 450 6.52 -2.85 -31.35
N LYS A 451 5.66 -3.86 -31.51
CA LYS A 451 4.22 -3.76 -31.27
C LYS A 451 3.79 -4.30 -29.91
N VAL A 452 4.67 -5.04 -29.22
CA VAL A 452 4.35 -5.66 -27.92
C VAL A 452 3.93 -4.61 -26.91
N LEU A 453 4.67 -3.51 -26.77
CA LEU A 453 4.35 -2.43 -25.83
C LEU A 453 2.92 -1.88 -26.02
N ARG A 454 2.51 -1.67 -27.28
CA ARG A 454 1.18 -1.14 -27.62
C ARG A 454 0.07 -2.10 -27.20
N LEU A 455 0.29 -3.41 -27.36
CA LEU A 455 -0.65 -4.44 -26.91
C LEU A 455 -0.77 -4.52 -25.38
N LEU A 456 0.33 -4.30 -24.67
CA LEU A 456 0.33 -4.27 -23.20
C LEU A 456 -0.31 -3.00 -22.64
N ASN A 457 -0.20 -1.87 -23.34
CA ASN A 457 -0.67 -0.57 -22.84
C ASN A 457 -2.13 -0.25 -23.19
N SER A 458 -2.58 -0.54 -24.41
CA SER A 458 -3.86 0.00 -24.86
C SER A 458 -4.53 -0.71 -26.03
N GLU A 459 -3.97 -1.79 -26.57
CA GLU A 459 -4.50 -2.41 -27.78
C GLU A 459 -4.67 -3.92 -27.73
N GLY A 460 -5.72 -4.37 -28.41
CA GLY A 460 -6.00 -5.79 -28.53
C GLY A 460 -6.55 -6.40 -27.24
N PRO A 461 -6.75 -7.73 -27.24
CA PRO A 461 -7.49 -8.43 -26.20
C PRO A 461 -6.72 -8.63 -24.90
N ILE A 462 -5.43 -8.31 -24.86
CA ILE A 462 -4.58 -8.60 -23.69
C ILE A 462 -4.98 -7.74 -22.49
N VAL A 463 -5.31 -6.48 -22.70
CA VAL A 463 -5.79 -5.59 -21.62
C VAL A 463 -7.12 -6.10 -21.07
N ASP A 464 -8.04 -6.53 -21.93
CA ASP A 464 -9.33 -7.09 -21.53
C ASP A 464 -9.12 -8.39 -20.73
N MET A 465 -8.24 -9.29 -21.18
CA MET A 465 -7.91 -10.53 -20.47
C MET A 465 -7.24 -10.29 -19.11
N MET A 466 -6.41 -9.26 -18.99
CA MET A 466 -5.83 -8.85 -17.70
C MET A 466 -6.93 -8.38 -16.75
N ALA A 467 -7.84 -7.53 -17.23
CA ALA A 467 -8.97 -7.03 -16.44
C ALA A 467 -9.91 -8.17 -16.00
N GLU A 468 -10.24 -9.11 -16.90
CA GLU A 468 -11.06 -10.29 -16.57
C GLU A 468 -10.41 -11.21 -15.52
N GLN A 469 -9.08 -11.20 -15.42
CA GLN A 469 -8.32 -12.00 -14.45
C GLN A 469 -7.95 -11.21 -13.18
N ASN A 470 -8.41 -9.96 -13.05
CA ASN A 470 -8.01 -9.03 -11.99
C ASN A 470 -6.48 -8.93 -11.83
N VAL A 471 -5.76 -8.89 -12.96
CA VAL A 471 -4.31 -8.73 -12.99
C VAL A 471 -3.99 -7.30 -13.38
N TYR A 472 -3.31 -6.61 -12.47
CA TYR A 472 -2.89 -5.23 -12.67
C TYR A 472 -1.37 -5.15 -12.73
N ILE A 473 -0.87 -4.46 -13.76
CA ILE A 473 0.56 -4.30 -14.00
C ILE A 473 1.03 -2.85 -13.85
N GLN A 474 0.09 -1.93 -13.59
CA GLN A 474 0.32 -0.53 -13.20
C GLN A 474 0.20 -0.35 -11.67
N PRO A 475 0.63 0.80 -11.10
CA PRO A 475 0.42 1.10 -9.68
C PRO A 475 -1.07 1.04 -9.27
N PRO A 476 -1.42 0.56 -8.06
CA PRO A 476 -2.83 0.38 -7.68
C PRO A 476 -3.70 1.65 -7.73
N GLU A 477 -3.12 2.82 -7.44
CA GLU A 477 -3.83 4.10 -7.54
C GLU A 477 -4.29 4.42 -8.98
N GLN A 478 -3.58 3.91 -10.00
CA GLN A 478 -3.97 4.05 -11.41
C GLN A 478 -5.16 3.15 -11.75
N ILE A 479 -5.33 2.06 -11.03
CA ILE A 479 -6.50 1.17 -11.14
C ILE A 479 -7.71 1.81 -10.48
N ALA A 480 -7.56 2.35 -9.26
CA ALA A 480 -8.63 3.11 -8.61
C ALA A 480 -9.18 4.23 -9.50
N ALA A 481 -8.29 4.93 -10.21
CA ALA A 481 -8.66 6.04 -11.10
C ALA A 481 -9.53 5.62 -12.30
N GLN A 482 -9.62 4.33 -12.64
CA GLN A 482 -10.51 3.86 -13.71
C GLN A 482 -11.99 4.06 -13.36
N THR A 483 -12.34 3.96 -12.08
CA THR A 483 -13.68 4.22 -11.56
C THR A 483 -13.80 5.60 -10.89
N ARG A 484 -12.67 6.31 -10.71
CA ARG A 484 -12.52 7.61 -10.05
C ARG A 484 -11.63 8.56 -10.88
N PRO A 485 -12.00 8.89 -12.13
CA PRO A 485 -11.10 9.58 -13.07
C PRO A 485 -10.64 10.97 -12.62
N GLU A 486 -11.38 11.60 -11.71
CA GLU A 486 -11.04 12.88 -11.08
C GLU A 486 -9.75 12.85 -10.25
N MET A 487 -9.31 11.66 -9.82
CA MET A 487 -8.04 11.49 -9.09
C MET A 487 -6.82 11.82 -9.95
N LEU A 488 -6.92 11.66 -11.27
CA LEU A 488 -5.79 11.85 -12.19
C LEU A 488 -6.00 13.08 -13.08
N ILE A 489 -4.94 13.84 -13.27
CA ILE A 489 -4.90 14.92 -14.25
C ILE A 489 -4.61 14.32 -15.61
N SER A 490 -5.55 14.48 -16.54
CA SER A 490 -5.31 14.17 -17.96
C SER A 490 -4.19 15.06 -18.52
N SER A 491 -3.25 14.46 -19.26
CA SER A 491 -2.17 15.17 -19.98
C SER A 491 -2.70 16.27 -20.91
N ARG A 492 -3.92 16.13 -21.44
CA ARG A 492 -4.57 17.16 -22.28
C ARG A 492 -4.98 18.41 -21.49
N VAL A 493 -5.30 18.27 -20.21
CA VAL A 493 -5.66 19.38 -19.31
C VAL A 493 -4.42 19.98 -18.66
N ALA A 494 -3.38 19.18 -18.42
CA ALA A 494 -2.10 19.63 -17.88
C ALA A 494 -1.44 20.74 -18.73
N ASN A 495 -1.50 20.60 -20.06
CA ASN A 495 -1.01 21.62 -21.01
C ASN A 495 -1.86 22.90 -21.01
N TYR A 496 -3.12 22.85 -20.57
CA TYR A 496 -3.98 24.03 -20.47
C TYR A 496 -3.82 24.75 -19.12
N ILE A 497 -3.59 23.99 -18.03
CA ILE A 497 -3.37 24.52 -16.68
C ILE A 497 -1.98 25.14 -16.52
N SER A 498 -0.94 24.61 -17.19
CA SER A 498 0.39 25.23 -17.20
C SER A 498 0.38 26.65 -17.79
N HIS A 499 -0.60 26.98 -18.64
CA HIS A 499 -0.81 28.31 -19.20
C HIS A 499 -1.71 29.23 -18.34
N LEU A 500 -2.50 28.68 -17.40
CA LEU A 500 -3.45 29.44 -16.57
C LEU A 500 -2.90 29.80 -15.18
N SER A 501 -1.75 29.27 -14.77
CA SER A 501 -1.09 29.59 -13.48
C SER A 501 -0.58 31.03 -13.37
N GLN A 502 -0.91 31.91 -14.32
CA GLN A 502 -0.62 33.35 -14.29
C GLN A 502 -1.83 34.25 -13.98
N GLU A 503 -3.05 33.72 -13.73
CA GLU A 503 -4.21 34.58 -13.44
C GLU A 503 -4.83 34.36 -12.05
N GLN A 504 -4.57 35.34 -11.19
CA GLN A 504 -5.33 35.81 -10.01
C GLN A 504 -5.83 34.75 -9.00
N SER A 505 -5.06 34.54 -7.94
CA SER A 505 -5.58 34.02 -6.67
C SER A 505 -6.41 35.10 -5.96
N PRO A 506 -7.64 34.81 -5.48
CA PRO A 506 -8.38 35.71 -4.61
C PRO A 506 -7.57 35.97 -3.33
N ILE A 507 -7.51 37.22 -2.89
CA ILE A 507 -6.93 37.59 -1.59
C ILE A 507 -7.85 37.00 -0.51
N SER A 508 -7.48 35.85 0.06
CA SER A 508 -8.07 35.36 1.31
C SER A 508 -7.17 35.74 2.49
N MET A 509 -7.82 36.05 3.61
CA MET A 509 -7.20 36.58 4.83
C MET A 509 -6.24 35.56 5.46
N GLU A 510 -5.07 36.03 5.89
CA GLU A 510 -4.13 35.41 6.85
C GLU A 510 -4.23 33.88 7.02
N ASN A 511 -3.90 33.10 5.98
CA ASN A 511 -3.60 31.68 6.15
C ASN A 511 -2.10 31.48 5.93
N GLU A 512 -1.41 30.88 6.91
CA GLU A 512 -0.07 30.37 6.68
C GLU A 512 -0.07 29.44 5.46
N PRO A 513 1.00 29.43 4.64
CA PRO A 513 1.06 28.58 3.46
C PRO A 513 0.97 27.11 3.87
N LEU A 514 -0.10 26.42 3.43
CA LEU A 514 -0.26 24.97 3.61
C LEU A 514 0.81 24.23 2.80
N PHE A 515 1.31 23.12 3.32
CA PHE A 515 2.26 22.26 2.62
C PHE A 515 1.54 21.16 1.80
N PRO A 516 2.19 20.58 0.77
CA PRO A 516 1.59 19.55 -0.07
C PRO A 516 1.24 18.28 0.71
N GLY A 517 0.05 17.73 0.43
CA GLY A 517 -0.44 16.47 0.98
C GLY A 517 -1.76 16.08 0.35
N TYR A 518 -2.39 15.03 0.88
CA TYR A 518 -3.67 14.55 0.38
C TYR A 518 -4.80 15.57 0.61
N THR A 519 -5.65 15.72 -0.40
CA THR A 519 -6.91 16.46 -0.36
C THR A 519 -7.99 15.58 -0.97
N THR A 520 -8.51 14.67 -0.16
CA THR A 520 -9.42 13.61 -0.57
C THR A 520 -10.82 14.13 -0.83
N ASN A 521 -11.40 13.71 -1.95
CA ASN A 521 -12.80 13.91 -2.27
C ASN A 521 -13.45 12.55 -2.42
N ASP A 522 -14.47 12.28 -1.62
CA ASP A 522 -15.19 11.01 -1.55
C ASP A 522 -16.70 11.24 -1.42
N ASP A 523 -17.50 10.18 -1.19
CA ASP A 523 -18.96 10.32 -1.18
C ASP A 523 -19.48 11.24 -0.05
N ALA A 524 -18.68 11.52 0.98
CA ALA A 524 -19.01 12.42 2.08
C ALA A 524 -18.43 13.83 1.91
N GLY A 525 -17.73 14.12 0.81
CA GLY A 525 -17.17 15.44 0.47
C GLY A 525 -15.65 15.53 0.66
N GLU A 526 -15.15 16.75 0.94
CA GLU A 526 -13.71 17.09 0.94
C GLU A 526 -13.11 17.33 2.33
N ASP A 527 -13.88 17.01 3.39
CA ASP A 527 -13.48 17.17 4.78
C ASP A 527 -13.02 15.85 5.39
N GLY A 528 -12.30 15.02 4.62
CA GLY A 528 -11.78 13.71 5.02
C GLY A 528 -10.42 13.74 5.69
N ASP A 529 -9.46 14.53 5.19
CA ASP A 529 -8.07 14.55 5.69
C ASP A 529 -7.91 15.39 6.94
N ASP A 530 -7.41 14.83 8.05
CA ASP A 530 -7.28 15.47 9.36
C ASP A 530 -6.56 16.83 9.26
N THR A 531 -5.48 16.86 8.50
CA THR A 531 -4.60 18.00 8.26
C THR A 531 -5.03 18.76 7.01
N LEU A 532 -4.97 20.09 7.06
CA LEU A 532 -5.23 20.94 5.90
C LEU A 532 -3.97 21.02 5.04
N HIS A 533 -4.06 20.57 3.79
CA HIS A 533 -2.97 20.58 2.81
C HIS A 533 -3.25 21.45 1.60
N SER A 534 -2.18 21.82 0.89
CA SER A 534 -2.30 22.16 -0.53
C SER A 534 -2.35 20.85 -1.36
N PRO A 535 -3.16 20.78 -2.43
CA PRO A 535 -3.37 19.54 -3.18
C PRO A 535 -2.10 19.07 -3.91
N ILE A 536 -1.77 17.79 -3.76
CA ILE A 536 -0.85 17.07 -4.65
C ILE A 536 -1.57 16.65 -5.93
N ARG A 537 -0.82 16.55 -7.04
CA ARG A 537 -1.35 16.21 -8.36
C ARG A 537 -0.82 14.86 -8.79
N PHE A 538 -1.70 14.00 -9.28
CA PHE A 538 -1.34 12.70 -9.84
C PHE A 538 -1.61 12.67 -11.34
N TYR A 539 -0.74 12.01 -12.09
CA TYR A 539 -0.80 11.88 -13.53
C TYR A 539 -0.96 10.41 -13.92
N ALA A 540 -1.63 10.19 -15.05
CA ALA A 540 -1.76 8.86 -15.63
C ALA A 540 -0.39 8.33 -16.09
N VAL A 541 -0.09 7.08 -15.77
CA VAL A 541 1.08 6.35 -16.28
C VAL A 541 0.65 5.10 -17.04
N PRO A 542 1.40 4.64 -18.05
CA PRO A 542 1.02 3.46 -18.81
C PRO A 542 1.19 2.17 -17.99
N ASN A 543 0.67 1.05 -18.50
CA ASN A 543 0.94 -0.28 -17.92
C ASN A 543 2.43 -0.65 -17.95
N CYS A 544 3.10 -0.36 -19.07
CA CYS A 544 4.49 -0.66 -19.33
C CYS A 544 5.19 0.51 -20.03
N ILE A 545 6.50 0.59 -19.82
CA ILE A 545 7.43 1.43 -20.57
C ILE A 545 8.43 0.55 -21.34
N GLN A 546 9.12 1.14 -22.31
CA GLN A 546 10.09 0.43 -23.13
C GLN A 546 11.35 1.27 -23.37
N ALA A 547 12.53 0.67 -23.16
CA ALA A 547 13.80 1.24 -23.60
C ALA A 547 14.32 0.52 -24.85
N SER A 548 14.99 1.25 -25.75
CA SER A 548 15.78 0.69 -26.86
C SER A 548 17.27 0.66 -26.51
N VAL A 549 17.99 -0.33 -27.03
CA VAL A 549 19.44 -0.50 -26.82
C VAL A 549 20.12 -0.71 -28.16
N GLY A 550 21.17 0.06 -28.44
CA GLY A 550 22.02 -0.12 -29.62
C GLY A 550 21.37 0.28 -30.96
N PHE A 551 20.23 0.98 -30.94
CA PHE A 551 19.59 1.61 -32.10
C PHE A 551 18.53 2.62 -31.65
N GLU A 552 18.19 3.55 -32.53
CA GLU A 552 17.10 4.51 -32.35
C GLU A 552 15.89 4.09 -33.20
N PRO A 553 14.73 3.76 -32.60
CA PRO A 553 13.55 3.27 -33.32
C PRO A 553 13.02 4.21 -34.42
N GLU A 554 13.28 5.50 -34.31
CA GLU A 554 12.86 6.53 -35.28
C GLU A 554 13.81 6.65 -36.47
N GLU A 555 15.07 6.23 -36.30
CA GLU A 555 16.12 6.35 -37.33
C GLU A 555 16.44 5.00 -37.98
N GLU A 556 16.19 3.89 -37.29
CA GLU A 556 16.57 2.56 -37.72
C GLU A 556 15.51 1.49 -37.41
N GLU A 557 15.18 0.68 -38.42
CA GLU A 557 14.37 -0.53 -38.28
C GLU A 557 15.27 -1.77 -38.37
N PRO A 558 15.75 -2.32 -37.24
CA PRO A 558 16.52 -3.56 -37.27
C PRO A 558 15.64 -4.71 -37.79
N GLY A 559 16.23 -5.71 -38.46
CA GLY A 559 15.47 -6.91 -38.84
C GLY A 559 15.04 -7.75 -37.63
N ILE A 560 15.94 -7.85 -36.64
CA ILE A 560 15.76 -8.63 -35.41
C ILE A 560 16.31 -7.87 -34.20
N VAL A 561 15.71 -8.12 -33.04
CA VAL A 561 16.14 -7.59 -31.74
C VAL A 561 16.04 -8.68 -30.68
N ASP A 562 16.83 -8.59 -29.62
CA ASP A 562 16.55 -9.36 -28.41
C ASP A 562 15.44 -8.63 -27.64
N LEU A 563 14.33 -9.31 -27.34
CA LEU A 563 13.23 -8.74 -26.55
C LEU A 563 13.43 -9.11 -25.09
N MET A 564 13.75 -8.12 -24.27
CA MET A 564 13.97 -8.23 -22.85
C MET A 564 12.75 -7.70 -22.08
N TYR A 565 12.44 -8.30 -20.93
CA TYR A 565 11.31 -7.88 -20.12
C TYR A 565 11.45 -8.27 -18.65
N ASN A 566 10.78 -7.54 -17.76
CA ASN A 566 10.61 -7.96 -16.38
C ASN A 566 9.84 -9.29 -16.32
N GLU A 567 10.36 -10.27 -15.57
CA GLU A 567 9.79 -11.61 -15.45
C GLU A 567 8.30 -11.62 -15.07
N PHE A 568 7.86 -10.64 -14.29
CA PHE A 568 6.46 -10.50 -13.88
C PHE A 568 5.48 -10.39 -15.07
N VAL A 569 5.91 -9.76 -16.18
CA VAL A 569 5.07 -9.60 -17.38
C VAL A 569 5.30 -10.66 -18.45
N GLN A 570 6.10 -11.70 -18.19
CA GLN A 570 6.45 -12.72 -19.18
C GLN A 570 5.22 -13.33 -19.85
N LYS A 571 4.21 -13.73 -19.07
CA LYS A 571 2.96 -14.33 -19.59
C LYS A 571 2.32 -13.43 -20.67
N TRP A 572 2.25 -12.13 -20.40
CA TRP A 572 1.61 -11.15 -21.27
C TRP A 572 2.46 -10.82 -22.48
N VAL A 573 3.79 -10.80 -22.34
CA VAL A 573 4.73 -10.63 -23.46
C VAL A 573 4.65 -11.81 -24.43
N LEU A 574 4.66 -13.04 -23.92
CA LEU A 574 4.55 -14.25 -24.76
C LEU A 574 3.21 -14.27 -25.51
N LEU A 575 2.12 -13.96 -24.81
CA LEU A 575 0.79 -13.86 -25.43
C LEU A 575 0.73 -12.75 -26.49
N ALA A 576 1.36 -11.59 -26.26
CA ALA A 576 1.44 -10.51 -27.23
C ALA A 576 2.20 -10.93 -28.50
N LEU A 577 3.29 -11.67 -28.37
CA LEU A 577 4.02 -12.20 -29.52
C LEU A 577 3.19 -13.22 -30.30
N GLU A 578 2.47 -14.10 -29.61
CA GLU A 578 1.57 -15.08 -30.23
C GLU A 578 0.49 -14.39 -31.07
N TYR A 579 -0.15 -13.34 -30.53
CA TYR A 579 -1.11 -12.50 -31.28
C TYR A 579 -0.50 -11.83 -32.52
N LEU A 580 0.80 -11.58 -32.50
CA LEU A 580 1.54 -10.97 -33.61
C LEU A 580 2.06 -12.01 -34.62
N GLY A 581 1.78 -13.29 -34.41
CA GLY A 581 2.16 -14.39 -35.29
C GLY A 581 3.53 -15.01 -34.98
N GLU A 582 4.11 -14.71 -33.82
CA GLU A 582 5.39 -15.25 -33.36
C GLU A 582 5.18 -16.16 -32.14
N GLU A 583 5.42 -17.46 -32.29
CA GLU A 583 5.21 -18.44 -31.22
C GLU A 583 6.48 -18.63 -30.39
N TYR A 584 6.40 -18.29 -29.09
CA TYR A 584 7.45 -18.52 -28.10
C TYR A 584 6.86 -19.10 -26.83
N SER A 585 7.65 -19.90 -26.12
CA SER A 585 7.30 -20.52 -24.85
C SER A 585 8.27 -20.08 -23.74
N GLU A 586 7.97 -20.43 -22.50
CA GLU A 586 8.90 -20.19 -21.37
C GLU A 586 10.29 -20.81 -21.61
N ALA A 587 10.37 -21.92 -22.35
CA ALA A 587 11.62 -22.60 -22.67
C ALA A 587 12.54 -21.79 -23.62
N ASP A 588 11.98 -20.84 -24.37
CA ASP A 588 12.72 -19.96 -25.28
C ASP A 588 13.30 -18.74 -24.55
N THR A 589 12.87 -18.51 -23.31
CA THR A 589 13.27 -17.37 -22.50
C THR A 589 14.53 -17.69 -21.68
N LYS A 590 15.42 -16.72 -21.54
CA LYS A 590 16.65 -16.86 -20.75
C LYS A 590 16.72 -15.79 -19.67
N PRO A 591 17.25 -16.11 -18.48
CA PRO A 591 17.52 -15.10 -17.47
C PRO A 591 18.63 -14.18 -17.95
N TYR A 592 18.47 -12.87 -17.74
CA TYR A 592 19.51 -11.88 -17.93
C TYR A 592 20.39 -11.80 -16.67
N LEU A 593 21.70 -11.61 -16.84
CA LEU A 593 22.69 -11.54 -15.74
C LEU A 593 22.51 -12.64 -14.68
N ASP A 594 22.40 -13.89 -15.13
CA ASP A 594 22.22 -15.06 -14.26
C ASP A 594 21.02 -14.96 -13.29
N GLY A 595 19.97 -14.23 -13.69
CA GLY A 595 18.74 -14.08 -12.91
C GLY A 595 18.79 -12.95 -11.89
N LYS A 596 19.70 -11.99 -12.06
CA LYS A 596 19.78 -10.79 -11.23
C LYS A 596 18.45 -10.03 -11.23
N SER A 597 18.01 -9.61 -10.04
CA SER A 597 16.76 -8.87 -9.89
C SER A 597 16.87 -7.48 -10.53
N PHE A 598 15.74 -6.92 -10.97
CA PHE A 598 15.72 -5.54 -11.45
C PHE A 598 16.21 -4.53 -10.39
N THR A 599 15.87 -4.77 -9.13
CA THR A 599 16.33 -3.97 -7.98
C THR A 599 17.85 -3.94 -7.89
N ASP A 600 18.52 -5.08 -8.06
CA ASP A 600 19.99 -5.11 -8.01
C ASP A 600 20.62 -4.44 -9.25
N ILE A 601 19.97 -4.50 -10.42
CA ILE A 601 20.42 -3.81 -11.64
C ILE A 601 20.35 -2.29 -11.43
N MET A 602 19.23 -1.78 -10.93
CA MET A 602 19.07 -0.36 -10.58
C MET A 602 20.11 0.06 -9.53
N THR A 603 20.33 -0.77 -8.51
CA THR A 603 21.30 -0.50 -7.45
C THR A 603 22.72 -0.37 -7.98
N ASP A 604 23.15 -1.28 -8.86
CA ASP A 604 24.45 -1.19 -9.53
C ASP A 604 24.56 0.09 -10.36
N TRP A 605 23.52 0.42 -11.14
CA TRP A 605 23.51 1.65 -11.94
C TRP A 605 23.64 2.89 -11.06
N VAL A 606 22.93 2.96 -9.94
CA VAL A 606 23.04 4.06 -8.97
C VAL A 606 24.46 4.17 -8.42
N LYS A 607 25.08 3.05 -8.04
CA LYS A 607 26.48 3.03 -7.55
C LYS A 607 27.48 3.51 -8.60
N ASP A 608 27.19 3.33 -9.88
CA ASP A 608 28.07 3.76 -10.95
C ASP A 608 27.90 5.24 -11.32
N HIS A 609 26.68 5.77 -11.26
CA HIS A 609 26.36 7.10 -11.82
C HIS A 609 26.05 8.17 -10.78
N TRP A 610 25.59 7.78 -9.59
CA TRP A 610 25.26 8.69 -8.48
C TRP A 610 26.25 8.59 -7.32
N ASN A 611 27.35 7.86 -7.49
CA ASN A 611 28.40 7.81 -6.49
C ASN A 611 29.14 9.15 -6.41
N THR A 612 29.26 9.66 -5.20
CA THR A 612 30.01 10.87 -4.88
C THR A 612 30.98 10.60 -3.74
N ASN A 613 32.15 11.24 -3.82
CA ASN A 613 33.14 11.20 -2.75
C ASN A 613 32.74 12.08 -1.54
N GLU A 614 31.65 12.85 -1.66
CA GLU A 614 31.16 13.72 -0.61
C GLU A 614 30.48 12.92 0.51
N GLU A 615 30.77 13.26 1.77
CA GLU A 615 30.15 12.61 2.93
C GLU A 615 28.64 12.92 3.03
N ILE A 616 28.18 14.01 2.42
CA ILE A 616 26.78 14.48 2.48
C ILE A 616 26.23 14.57 1.06
N CYS A 617 25.01 14.07 0.84
CA CYS A 617 24.27 14.35 -0.39
C CYS A 617 23.58 15.71 -0.26
N LEU A 618 23.87 16.64 -1.17
CA LEU A 618 23.29 18.00 -1.19
C LEU A 618 21.93 18.08 -1.90
#